data_AF-A0A954VG27-F1
#
_entry.id   AF-A0A954VG27-F1
#
_cell.length_a   1.000
_cell.length_b   1.000
_cell.length_c   1.000
_cell.angle_alpha   90.00
_cell.angle_beta   90.00
_cell.angle_gamma   90.00
#
_symmetry.space_group_name_H-M   'P 1'
#
loop_
_entity.id
_entity.type
_entity.pdbx_description
1 polymer ?
#
loop_
_entity_poly.entity_id
_entity_poly.type
_entity_poly.pdbx_seq_one_letter_code
_entity_poly.pdbx_strand_id
1 'polypeptide(L)'
;MTTGTHNLWTSAGAVRLRRYAHVATVCALLLSTMGGCASVTNPVANGVPARLVPDELLAPSKNELKTIPLNWLAQPDADVYKLASGDILGVYIEGILGEPDQPPPINFPDVADMPPSVGYPFPIGKDGTVPLPLVDPIKVEG
;
A
#
# COMPACT_ATOMS: atom_id res chain seq x y z
N MET A 1 -7.24 47.88 -60.49
CA MET A 1 -8.58 47.88 -59.86
C MET A 1 -9.32 46.68 -60.41
N THR A 2 -9.74 45.64 -59.67
CA THR A 2 -9.84 45.39 -58.23
C THR A 2 -10.02 43.86 -58.02
N THR A 3 -9.31 43.28 -57.05
CA THR A 3 -9.72 42.21 -56.08
C THR A 3 -10.73 41.13 -56.51
N GLY A 4 -10.54 39.82 -56.37
CA GLY A 4 -9.83 39.08 -55.31
C GLY A 4 -10.78 38.70 -54.15
N THR A 5 -11.53 37.58 -54.23
CA THR A 5 -12.25 36.94 -53.10
C THR A 5 -12.55 35.46 -53.43
N HIS A 6 -11.75 34.50 -52.94
CA HIS A 6 -11.95 33.67 -51.73
C HIS A 6 -13.05 32.58 -51.81
N ASN A 7 -12.64 31.39 -52.26
CA ASN A 7 -13.37 30.11 -52.15
C ASN A 7 -13.27 29.53 -50.71
N LEU A 8 -13.91 30.18 -49.73
CA LEU A 8 -13.86 29.73 -48.32
C LEU A 8 -15.15 29.04 -47.82
N TRP A 9 -16.16 28.84 -48.68
CA TRP A 9 -17.50 28.44 -48.23
C TRP A 9 -17.85 26.94 -48.37
N THR A 10 -16.99 26.11 -48.97
CA THR A 10 -17.25 24.66 -49.14
C THR A 10 -16.56 23.78 -48.08
N SER A 11 -15.57 24.32 -47.34
CA SER A 11 -14.80 23.53 -46.36
C SER A 11 -15.51 23.38 -45.00
N ALA A 12 -16.32 24.37 -44.59
CA ALA A 12 -16.91 24.39 -43.25
C ALA A 12 -17.96 23.29 -43.01
N GLY A 13 -18.77 22.97 -44.02
CA GLY A 13 -19.82 21.92 -43.95
C GLY A 13 -19.24 20.51 -43.95
N ALA A 14 -18.23 20.26 -44.80
CA ALA A 14 -17.53 18.98 -44.88
C ALA A 14 -16.75 18.69 -43.58
N VAL A 15 -16.16 19.71 -42.95
CA VAL A 15 -15.46 19.59 -41.66
C VAL A 15 -16.43 19.28 -40.52
N ARG A 16 -17.64 19.87 -40.50
CA ARG A 16 -18.67 19.55 -39.50
C ARG A 16 -19.18 18.12 -39.64
N LEU A 17 -19.49 17.67 -40.86
CA LEU A 17 -19.96 16.30 -41.12
C LEU A 17 -18.90 15.24 -40.76
N ARG A 18 -17.63 15.52 -41.06
CA ARG A 18 -16.50 14.65 -40.69
C ARG A 18 -16.28 14.59 -39.17
N ARG A 19 -16.47 15.71 -38.46
CA ARG A 19 -16.42 15.74 -36.98
C ARG A 19 -17.55 14.93 -36.34
N TYR A 20 -18.78 15.00 -36.87
CA TYR A 20 -19.87 14.16 -36.36
C TYR A 20 -19.65 12.67 -36.62
N ALA A 21 -19.11 12.32 -37.79
CA ALA A 21 -18.72 10.93 -38.08
C ALA A 21 -17.66 10.42 -37.10
N HIS A 22 -16.61 11.19 -36.82
CA HIS A 22 -15.60 10.82 -35.83
C HIS A 22 -16.16 10.70 -34.41
N VAL A 23 -17.05 11.62 -34.00
CA VAL A 23 -17.71 11.53 -32.69
C VAL A 23 -18.57 10.26 -32.60
N ALA A 24 -19.32 9.93 -33.65
CA ALA A 24 -20.12 8.71 -33.70
C ALA A 24 -19.25 7.44 -33.62
N THR A 25 -18.11 7.41 -34.33
CA THR A 25 -17.17 6.26 -34.27
C THR A 25 -16.53 6.13 -32.89
N VAL A 26 -16.11 7.24 -32.28
CA VAL A 26 -15.53 7.24 -30.93
C VAL A 26 -16.58 6.81 -29.91
N CYS A 27 -17.81 7.30 -29.99
CA CYS A 27 -18.90 6.86 -29.12
C CYS A 27 -19.16 5.35 -29.29
N ALA A 28 -19.27 4.84 -30.52
CA ALA A 28 -19.50 3.41 -30.76
C ALA A 28 -18.37 2.54 -30.18
N LEU A 29 -17.12 2.97 -30.31
CA LEU A 29 -15.97 2.28 -29.71
C LEU A 29 -16.02 2.32 -28.17
N LEU A 30 -16.41 3.47 -27.59
CA LEU A 30 -16.54 3.63 -26.14
C LEU A 30 -17.66 2.78 -25.55
N LEU A 31 -18.81 2.67 -26.24
CA LEU A 31 -19.91 1.82 -25.77
C LEU A 31 -19.54 0.32 -25.84
N SER A 32 -18.65 -0.06 -26.76
CA SER A 32 -18.20 -1.44 -26.93
C SER A 32 -17.28 -1.91 -25.80
N THR A 33 -16.64 -0.98 -25.06
CA THR A 33 -15.76 -1.31 -23.91
C THR A 33 -16.50 -1.31 -22.56
N MET A 34 -17.79 -0.94 -22.53
CA MET A 34 -18.63 -0.97 -21.33
C MET A 34 -19.22 -2.37 -21.01
N GLY A 35 -18.96 -3.37 -21.85
CA GLY A 35 -19.23 -4.77 -21.53
C GLY A 35 -18.23 -5.31 -20.51
N GLY A 36 -18.70 -5.90 -19.42
CA GLY A 36 -17.81 -6.43 -18.37
C GLY A 36 -16.95 -7.60 -18.88
N CYS A 37 -15.67 -7.66 -18.47
CA CYS A 37 -14.73 -8.72 -18.88
C CYS A 37 -15.25 -10.15 -18.64
N ALA A 38 -16.14 -10.34 -17.65
CA ALA A 38 -16.76 -11.62 -17.35
C ALA A 38 -17.67 -12.14 -18.47
N SER A 39 -18.25 -11.28 -19.32
CA SER A 39 -19.10 -11.74 -20.44
C SER A 39 -18.30 -12.35 -21.59
N VAL A 40 -17.00 -12.02 -21.69
CA VAL A 40 -16.09 -12.52 -22.74
C VAL A 40 -15.39 -13.80 -22.29
N THR A 41 -14.95 -13.86 -21.02
CA THR A 41 -14.21 -15.02 -20.50
C THR A 41 -15.11 -16.09 -19.89
N ASN A 42 -16.33 -15.73 -19.47
CA ASN A 42 -17.34 -16.66 -18.96
C ASN A 42 -18.73 -16.32 -19.50
N PRO A 43 -18.96 -16.50 -20.81
CA PRO A 43 -20.24 -16.17 -21.43
C PRO A 43 -21.35 -17.05 -20.83
N VAL A 44 -22.33 -16.40 -20.19
CA VAL A 44 -23.54 -17.03 -19.61
C VAL A 44 -24.37 -17.81 -20.64
N ALA A 45 -24.04 -17.70 -21.93
CA ALA A 45 -24.68 -18.42 -23.04
C ALA A 45 -24.75 -19.95 -22.85
N ASN A 46 -23.80 -20.56 -22.13
CA ASN A 46 -23.79 -22.00 -21.81
C ASN A 46 -23.90 -22.29 -20.30
N GLY A 47 -24.42 -21.35 -19.50
CA GLY A 47 -24.63 -21.56 -18.08
C GLY A 47 -25.85 -22.44 -17.81
N VAL A 48 -25.71 -23.43 -16.91
CA VAL A 48 -26.87 -24.12 -16.33
C VAL A 48 -27.44 -23.22 -15.24
N PRO A 49 -28.72 -22.82 -15.30
CA PRO A 49 -29.37 -22.08 -14.21
C PRO A 49 -29.18 -22.82 -12.89
N ALA A 50 -28.84 -22.11 -11.80
CA ALA A 50 -28.54 -22.73 -10.51
C ALA A 50 -29.64 -23.69 -10.00
N ARG A 51 -30.91 -23.44 -10.36
CA ARG A 51 -32.06 -24.31 -10.05
C ARG A 51 -32.12 -25.64 -10.81
N LEU A 52 -31.34 -25.78 -11.87
CA LEU A 52 -31.27 -26.95 -12.75
C LEU A 52 -29.97 -27.75 -12.54
N VAL A 53 -29.07 -27.26 -11.68
CA VAL A 53 -27.86 -27.96 -11.29
C VAL A 53 -28.26 -29.11 -10.34
N PRO A 54 -27.77 -30.34 -10.56
CA PRO A 54 -28.01 -31.45 -9.63
C PRO A 54 -27.51 -31.13 -8.22
N ASP A 55 -28.24 -31.59 -7.20
CA ASP A 55 -27.95 -31.30 -5.80
C ASP A 55 -26.56 -31.79 -5.36
N GLU A 56 -26.02 -32.81 -6.04
CA GLU A 56 -24.67 -33.35 -5.77
C GLU A 56 -23.55 -32.39 -6.15
N LEU A 57 -23.82 -31.43 -7.04
CA LEU A 57 -22.88 -30.38 -7.44
C LEU A 57 -23.10 -29.07 -6.66
N LEU A 58 -24.17 -28.99 -5.87
CA LEU A 58 -24.42 -27.84 -5.01
C LEU A 58 -23.54 -27.94 -3.75
N ALA A 59 -22.93 -26.81 -3.40
CA ALA A 59 -22.31 -26.69 -2.10
C ALA A 59 -23.39 -26.79 -1.00
N PRO A 60 -23.07 -27.35 0.18
CA PRO A 60 -23.99 -27.34 1.31
C PRO A 60 -24.51 -25.93 1.61
N SER A 61 -25.80 -25.85 1.96
CA SER A 61 -26.44 -24.59 2.30
C SER A 61 -25.72 -23.90 3.46
N LYS A 62 -25.50 -22.59 3.31
CA LYS A 62 -24.94 -21.75 4.37
C LYS A 62 -26.00 -21.13 5.29
N ASN A 63 -27.29 -21.42 5.06
CA ASN A 63 -28.40 -20.77 5.76
C ASN A 63 -28.40 -21.00 7.28
N GLU A 64 -27.79 -22.10 7.74
CA GLU A 64 -27.70 -22.46 9.16
C GLU A 64 -26.36 -22.08 9.81
N LEU A 65 -25.44 -21.48 9.04
CA LEU A 65 -24.17 -21.02 9.60
C LEU A 65 -24.41 -19.80 10.49
N LYS A 66 -23.82 -19.83 11.69
CA LYS A 66 -23.76 -18.68 12.58
C LYS A 66 -22.43 -17.99 12.43
N THR A 67 -22.45 -16.67 12.40
CA THR A 67 -21.22 -15.86 12.44
C THR A 67 -20.46 -16.18 13.72
N ILE A 68 -19.16 -16.47 13.60
CA ILE A 68 -18.29 -16.66 14.75
C ILE A 68 -18.18 -15.34 15.54
N PRO A 69 -18.05 -15.40 16.86
CA PRO A 69 -17.72 -14.22 17.66
C PRO A 69 -16.42 -13.57 17.13
N LEU A 70 -16.46 -12.29 16.77
CA LEU A 70 -15.29 -11.60 16.16
C LEU A 70 -14.09 -11.50 17.11
N ASN A 71 -14.32 -11.58 18.42
CA ASN A 71 -13.25 -11.62 19.43
C ASN A 71 -12.40 -12.90 19.35
N TRP A 72 -12.90 -13.98 18.74
CA TRP A 72 -12.09 -15.18 18.48
C TRP A 72 -11.08 -15.00 17.35
N LEU A 73 -11.26 -13.97 16.52
CA LEU A 73 -10.33 -13.58 15.47
C LEU A 73 -9.33 -12.52 15.92
N ALA A 74 -9.34 -12.13 17.20
CA ALA A 74 -8.36 -11.20 17.72
C ALA A 74 -6.95 -11.80 17.60
N GLN A 75 -6.02 -11.03 17.05
CA GLN A 75 -4.61 -11.37 17.11
C GLN A 75 -4.09 -11.03 18.51
N PRO A 76 -3.17 -11.85 19.08
CA PRO A 76 -2.44 -11.44 20.27
C PRO A 76 -1.64 -10.17 19.95
N ASP A 77 -1.54 -9.28 20.93
CA ASP A 77 -0.68 -8.11 20.80
C ASP A 77 0.75 -8.57 20.47
N ALA A 78 1.43 -7.82 19.59
CA ALA A 78 2.82 -8.12 19.27
C ALA A 78 3.67 -7.98 20.53
N ASP A 79 4.51 -8.99 20.80
CA ASP A 79 5.50 -8.96 21.87
C ASP A 79 6.64 -8.01 21.46
N VAL A 80 6.47 -6.72 21.74
CA VAL A 80 7.44 -5.67 21.44
C VAL A 80 8.29 -5.43 22.68
N TYR A 81 9.61 -5.51 22.53
CA TYR A 81 10.54 -5.15 23.59
C TYR A 81 10.36 -3.68 23.98
N LYS A 82 10.16 -3.44 25.28
CA LYS A 82 9.97 -2.12 25.87
C LYS A 82 11.21 -1.73 26.64
N LEU A 83 11.68 -0.53 26.41
CA LEU A 83 12.87 -0.03 27.07
C LEU A 83 12.58 0.19 28.56
N ALA A 84 13.51 -0.20 29.42
CA ALA A 84 13.38 -0.06 30.86
C ALA A 84 14.66 0.43 31.52
N SER A 85 14.54 0.91 32.76
CA SER A 85 15.69 1.24 33.60
C SER A 85 16.65 0.04 33.69
N GLY A 86 17.94 0.29 33.47
CA GLY A 86 18.98 -0.74 33.48
C GLY A 86 19.36 -1.27 32.10
N ASP A 87 18.57 -0.99 31.06
CA ASP A 87 18.95 -1.29 29.68
C ASP A 87 20.10 -0.39 29.21
N ILE A 88 20.78 -0.84 28.15
CA ILE A 88 21.86 -0.09 27.52
C ILE A 88 21.51 0.14 26.05
N LEU A 89 21.50 1.40 25.65
CA LEU A 89 21.30 1.81 24.26
C LEU A 89 22.64 2.02 23.56
N GLY A 90 22.78 1.47 22.35
CA GLY A 90 23.85 1.85 21.42
C GLY A 90 23.47 3.16 20.72
N VAL A 91 24.17 4.25 21.00
CA VAL A 91 23.91 5.57 20.43
C VAL A 91 25.13 6.05 19.66
N TYR A 92 24.92 6.47 18.41
CA TYR A 92 25.94 7.12 17.60
C TYR A 92 25.43 8.49 17.14
N ILE A 93 26.24 9.52 17.38
CA ILE A 93 25.95 10.88 16.98
C ILE A 93 27.18 11.39 16.23
N GLU A 94 27.06 11.49 14.92
CA GLU A 94 28.16 11.89 14.04
C GLU A 94 28.70 13.27 14.43
N GLY A 95 30.03 13.39 14.50
CA GLY A 95 30.72 14.62 14.88
C GLY A 95 30.59 15.01 16.36
N ILE A 96 29.87 14.24 17.17
CA ILE A 96 29.71 14.45 18.61
C ILE A 96 30.34 13.30 19.41
N LEU A 97 30.12 12.06 18.96
CA LEU A 97 30.65 10.85 19.58
C LEU A 97 31.68 10.20 18.65
N GLY A 98 32.87 9.92 19.21
CA GLY A 98 33.96 9.32 18.45
C GLY A 98 34.71 10.30 17.54
N GLU A 99 35.64 9.76 16.77
CA GLU A 99 36.38 10.52 15.75
C GLU A 99 35.60 10.47 14.42
N PRO A 100 35.46 11.59 13.67
CA PRO A 100 34.65 11.66 12.45
C PRO A 100 35.01 10.65 11.37
N ASP A 101 36.29 10.30 11.25
CA ASP A 101 36.81 9.38 10.24
C ASP A 101 36.87 7.92 10.73
N GLN A 102 36.42 7.64 11.96
CA GLN A 102 36.34 6.28 12.48
C GLN A 102 34.90 5.75 12.44
N PRO A 103 34.71 4.47 12.02
CA PRO A 103 33.40 3.86 12.09
C PRO A 103 32.94 3.70 13.55
N PRO A 104 31.64 3.82 13.83
CA PRO A 104 31.11 3.61 15.17
C PRO A 104 31.37 2.19 15.66
N PRO A 105 31.49 1.98 16.99
CA PRO A 105 31.67 0.65 17.55
C PRO A 105 30.46 -0.24 17.22
N ILE A 106 30.75 -1.50 16.91
CA ILE A 106 29.76 -2.55 16.68
C ILE A 106 29.89 -3.54 17.82
N ASN A 107 28.79 -3.80 18.51
CA ASN A 107 28.69 -4.81 19.55
C ASN A 107 28.03 -6.06 18.99
N PHE A 108 28.72 -7.19 19.12
CA PHE A 108 28.20 -8.51 18.79
C PHE A 108 27.81 -9.19 20.11
N PRO A 109 26.51 -9.33 20.41
CA PRO A 109 26.08 -9.96 21.65
C PRO A 109 26.50 -11.44 21.68
N ASP A 110 26.87 -11.94 22.86
CA ASP A 110 27.22 -13.36 23.06
C ASP A 110 25.99 -14.29 22.98
N VAL A 111 24.78 -13.73 22.96
CA VAL A 111 23.51 -14.45 22.87
C VAL A 111 23.16 -14.69 21.41
N ALA A 112 22.99 -15.97 21.04
CA ALA A 112 22.85 -16.41 19.64
C ALA A 112 21.70 -15.76 18.84
N ASP A 113 20.64 -15.31 19.52
CA ASP A 113 19.42 -14.79 18.88
C ASP A 113 19.30 -13.26 18.90
N MET A 114 20.33 -12.54 19.34
CA MET A 114 20.32 -11.08 19.38
C MET A 114 21.09 -10.49 18.19
N PRO A 115 20.50 -9.56 17.43
CA PRO A 115 21.21 -8.93 16.32
C PRO A 115 22.36 -8.05 16.84
N PRO A 116 23.42 -7.84 16.04
CA PRO A 116 24.47 -6.90 16.41
C PRO A 116 23.91 -5.48 16.55
N SER A 117 24.46 -4.72 17.48
CA SER A 117 24.07 -3.32 17.73
C SER A 117 25.21 -2.38 17.38
N VAL A 118 24.89 -1.14 16.99
CA VAL A 118 25.87 -0.10 16.63
C VAL A 118 25.77 1.06 17.59
N GLY A 119 26.91 1.64 17.96
CA GLY A 119 27.00 2.88 18.75
C GLY A 119 27.60 2.68 20.15
N TYR A 120 27.79 3.81 20.83
CA TYR A 120 28.38 3.88 22.17
C TYR A 120 27.33 3.53 23.24
N PRO A 121 27.74 2.90 24.35
CA PRO A 121 26.81 2.44 25.37
C PRO A 121 26.30 3.60 26.24
N PHE A 122 24.98 3.80 26.26
CA PHE A 122 24.28 4.74 27.12
C PHE A 122 23.26 4.01 27.99
N PRO A 123 23.48 3.92 29.32
CA PRO A 123 22.54 3.23 30.21
C PRO A 123 21.28 4.07 30.45
N ILE A 124 20.13 3.40 30.52
CA ILE A 124 18.87 4.01 30.92
C ILE A 124 18.85 4.14 32.45
N GLY A 125 18.67 5.37 32.92
CA GLY A 125 18.61 5.71 34.35
C GLY A 125 17.37 5.13 35.04
N LYS A 126 17.38 5.17 36.38
CA LYS A 126 16.25 4.71 37.23
C LYS A 126 14.97 5.52 37.03
N ASP A 127 15.10 6.74 36.53
CA ASP A 127 14.00 7.62 36.14
C ASP A 127 13.50 7.35 34.71
N GLY A 128 14.06 6.34 34.03
CA GLY A 128 13.72 5.95 32.66
C GLY A 128 14.21 6.93 31.61
N THR A 129 15.21 7.77 31.92
CA THR A 129 15.81 8.71 30.99
C THR A 129 17.19 8.25 30.52
N VAL A 130 17.60 8.74 29.34
CA VAL A 130 18.96 8.54 28.81
C VAL A 130 19.67 9.90 28.69
N PRO A 131 20.86 10.09 29.28
CA PRO A 131 21.61 11.32 29.15
C PRO A 131 22.38 11.32 27.81
N LEU A 132 22.12 12.31 26.95
CA LEU A 132 22.86 12.47 25.69
C LEU A 132 23.63 13.80 25.68
N PRO A 133 24.75 13.89 24.95
CA PRO A 133 25.47 15.15 24.81
C PRO A 133 24.59 16.25 24.18
N LEU A 134 24.77 17.49 24.64
CA LEU A 134 24.18 18.72 24.08
C LEU A 134 22.65 18.87 24.25
N VAL A 135 21.99 17.96 24.94
CA VAL A 135 20.54 18.02 25.22
C VAL A 135 20.24 17.61 26.66
N ASP A 136 19.07 18.00 27.16
CA ASP A 136 18.56 17.50 28.42
C ASP A 136 18.24 15.99 28.33
N PRO A 137 18.27 15.24 29.45
CA PRO A 137 17.96 13.81 29.46
C PRO A 137 16.61 13.48 28.81
N ILE A 138 16.59 12.47 27.95
CA ILE A 138 15.43 12.09 27.14
C ILE A 138 14.71 10.91 27.81
N LYS A 139 13.39 11.03 28.03
CA LYS A 139 12.55 9.91 28.52
C LYS A 139 12.39 8.85 27.42
N VAL A 140 12.81 7.63 27.71
CA VAL A 140 12.84 6.51 26.74
C VAL A 140 12.10 5.26 27.21
N GLU A 141 11.83 5.12 28.51
CA GLU A 141 11.07 4.00 29.07
C GLU A 141 9.65 3.91 28.50
N GLY A 142 9.24 2.73 28.00
CA GLY A 142 7.91 2.52 27.42
C GLY A 142 7.77 1.31 26.51
#